data_AF-A0A2S0L5K2-F1
#
_entry.id   AF-A0A2S0L5K2-F1
#
_cell.length_a   1.000
_cell.length_b   1.000
_cell.length_c   1.000
_cell.angle_alpha   90.00
_cell.angle_beta   90.00
_cell.angle_gamma   90.00
#
_symmetry.space_group_name_H-M   'P 1'
#
loop_
_entity.id
_entity.type
_entity.pdbx_description
1 polymer ?
#
loop_
_entity_poly.entity_id
_entity_poly.type
_entity_poly.pdbx_seq_one_letter_code
_entity_poly.pdbx_strand_id
1 'polypeptide(L)'
;MNEITNVEYEVQKELTDKTTEELQIEVNGLYHQMEMIGNIAMMIAANAGQRLLVIKDRLNHGEFESWCESHLDFSKRKAEMMMSLAKRCEEENSLFSKTQTFADLSISKVFALLAAPEEVAVEVVENNDISEMTVRELKEEIADLKSQNTEIVELKSRIKELEQEKAEPGTSSDELEKRDKEIEELKEKLKKEKEKAKQIKSKNDEEVKKALEEARVELDREVEKAVATAKVQAKAENMKTEEELSKARAEVEKLNAAVASGEVLTAFRINVNNLQTTFNECMNQLSQMDKESAEKFKGALKKILTTELETLSK
;
A
#
# COMPACT_ATOMS: atom_id res chain seq x y z
N MET A 1 24.22 -30.60 -0.83
CA MET A 1 23.02 -30.07 -1.49
C MET A 1 22.12 -29.57 -0.39
N ASN A 2 22.03 -28.25 -0.20
CA ASN A 2 21.01 -27.69 0.68
C ASN A 2 19.71 -27.70 -0.11
N GLU A 3 18.64 -28.20 0.52
CA GLU A 3 17.29 -28.13 -0.02
C GLU A 3 16.97 -26.68 -0.39
N ILE A 4 16.75 -26.43 -1.68
CA ILE A 4 16.06 -25.24 -2.12
C ILE A 4 14.62 -25.48 -1.67
N THR A 5 14.16 -24.75 -0.64
CA THR A 5 12.77 -24.80 -0.21
C THR A 5 11.92 -24.39 -1.39
N ASN A 6 11.18 -25.34 -1.97
CA ASN A 6 10.31 -25.07 -3.09
C ASN A 6 9.11 -24.27 -2.54
N VAL A 7 9.06 -22.97 -2.82
CA VAL A 7 7.95 -22.10 -2.43
C VAL A 7 7.01 -21.99 -3.63
N GLU A 8 6.27 -23.06 -3.91
CA GLU A 8 5.22 -23.04 -4.94
C GLU A 8 3.95 -22.39 -4.38
N TYR A 9 3.34 -21.52 -5.17
CA TYR A 9 2.04 -20.96 -4.84
C TYR A 9 0.96 -22.03 -4.99
N GLU A 10 0.31 -22.39 -3.88
CA GLU A 10 -0.83 -23.30 -3.86
C GLU A 10 -2.13 -22.53 -3.61
N VAL A 11 -3.15 -22.79 -4.43
CA VAL A 11 -4.48 -22.21 -4.25
C VAL A 11 -5.14 -22.83 -3.02
N GLN A 12 -5.27 -22.05 -1.94
CA GLN A 12 -5.95 -22.49 -0.71
C GLN A 12 -7.47 -22.46 -0.91
N LYS A 13 -8.08 -23.64 -1.10
CA LYS A 13 -9.54 -23.78 -1.28
C LYS A 13 -10.35 -23.57 0.01
N GLU A 14 -9.70 -23.59 1.17
CA GLU A 14 -10.35 -23.50 2.50
C GLU A 14 -10.60 -22.05 2.97
N LEU A 15 -10.23 -21.04 2.17
CA LEU A 15 -10.43 -19.63 2.54
C LEU A 15 -11.91 -19.23 2.63
N THR A 16 -12.80 -19.95 1.95
CA THR A 16 -14.25 -19.65 1.94
C THR A 16 -14.95 -19.92 3.25
N ASP A 17 -14.38 -20.78 4.11
CA ASP A 17 -14.98 -21.19 5.38
C ASP A 17 -14.51 -20.33 6.57
N LYS A 18 -13.56 -19.41 6.34
CA LYS A 18 -12.99 -18.51 7.37
C LYS A 18 -13.82 -17.25 7.53
N THR A 19 -13.87 -16.72 8.75
CA THR A 19 -14.48 -15.42 9.01
C THR A 19 -13.62 -14.27 8.47
N THR A 20 -14.22 -13.09 8.31
CA THR A 20 -13.49 -11.88 7.89
C THR A 20 -12.38 -11.53 8.89
N GLU A 21 -12.62 -11.69 10.19
CA GLU A 21 -11.63 -11.42 11.24
C GLU A 21 -10.45 -12.39 11.18
N GLU A 22 -10.70 -13.68 10.91
CA GLU A 22 -9.64 -14.68 10.73
C GLU A 22 -8.78 -14.35 9.50
N LEU A 23 -9.42 -14.01 8.38
CA LEU A 23 -8.72 -13.60 7.16
C LEU A 23 -7.92 -12.31 7.35
N GLN A 24 -8.43 -11.34 8.12
CA GLN A 24 -7.69 -10.11 8.44
C GLN A 24 -6.40 -10.41 9.21
N ILE A 25 -6.47 -11.29 10.24
CA ILE A 25 -5.30 -11.69 11.02
C ILE A 25 -4.27 -12.38 10.11
N GLU A 26 -4.73 -13.27 9.22
CA GLU A 26 -3.86 -13.98 8.28
C GLU A 26 -3.19 -13.07 7.27
N VAL A 27 -3.92 -12.13 6.67
CA VAL A 27 -3.36 -11.14 5.73
C VAL A 27 -2.29 -10.27 6.41
N ASN A 28 -2.56 -9.79 7.62
CA ASN A 28 -1.57 -9.03 8.39
C ASN A 28 -0.34 -9.88 8.75
N GLY A 29 -0.54 -11.15 9.11
CA GLY A 29 0.55 -12.08 9.35
C GLY A 29 1.42 -12.33 8.10
N LEU A 30 0.78 -12.54 6.95
CA LEU A 30 1.47 -12.70 5.66
C LEU A 30 2.19 -11.42 5.24
N TYR A 31 1.61 -10.25 5.49
CA TYR A 31 2.23 -8.95 5.26
C TYR A 31 3.53 -8.80 6.07
N HIS A 32 3.50 -9.06 7.38
CA HIS A 32 4.71 -8.99 8.21
C HIS A 32 5.74 -10.06 7.83
N GLN A 33 5.32 -11.26 7.43
CA GLN A 33 6.23 -12.28 6.89
C GLN A 33 6.89 -11.80 5.60
N MET A 34 6.13 -11.18 4.69
CA MET A 34 6.64 -10.60 3.45
C MET A 34 7.69 -9.52 3.72
N GLU A 35 7.43 -8.61 4.66
CA GLU A 35 8.41 -7.59 5.07
C GLU A 35 9.70 -8.25 5.58
N MET A 36 9.61 -9.22 6.49
CA MET A 36 10.79 -9.88 7.08
C MET A 36 11.72 -10.57 6.05
N ILE A 37 11.21 -10.97 4.88
CA ILE A 37 12.02 -11.60 3.82
C ILE A 37 13.16 -10.67 3.37
N GLY A 38 12.92 -9.36 3.29
CA GLY A 38 13.93 -8.38 2.89
C GLY A 38 15.13 -8.35 3.82
N ASN A 39 14.84 -8.21 5.12
CA ASN A 39 15.83 -8.27 6.20
C ASN A 39 16.62 -9.59 6.21
N ILE A 40 15.91 -10.71 6.14
CA ILE A 40 16.54 -12.04 6.15
C ILE A 40 17.46 -12.18 4.92
N ALA A 41 17.02 -11.72 3.74
CA ALA A 41 17.83 -11.75 2.54
C ALA A 41 19.09 -10.88 2.66
N MET A 42 19.00 -9.69 3.27
CA MET A 42 20.15 -8.83 3.57
C MET A 42 21.15 -9.52 4.50
N MET A 43 20.66 -10.12 5.60
CA MET A 43 21.50 -10.85 6.55
C MET A 43 22.19 -12.05 5.90
N ILE A 44 21.48 -12.83 5.07
CA ILE A 44 22.06 -13.95 4.32
C ILE A 44 23.14 -13.44 3.35
N ALA A 45 22.87 -12.35 2.64
CA ALA A 45 23.83 -11.74 1.71
C ALA A 45 25.10 -11.25 2.43
N ALA A 46 24.97 -10.56 3.57
CA ALA A 46 26.12 -10.12 4.38
C ALA A 46 26.93 -11.31 4.91
N ASN A 47 26.26 -12.36 5.41
CA ASN A 47 26.91 -13.59 5.87
C ASN A 47 27.64 -14.34 4.75
N ALA A 48 27.07 -14.36 3.53
CA ALA A 48 27.75 -14.89 2.35
C ALA A 48 28.98 -14.03 2.00
N GLY A 49 28.86 -12.70 2.10
CA GLY A 49 29.95 -11.75 1.94
C GLY A 49 31.13 -11.99 2.88
N GLN A 50 30.88 -12.25 4.17
CA GLN A 50 31.92 -12.61 5.14
C GLN A 50 32.68 -13.88 4.72
N ARG A 51 31.96 -14.92 4.27
CA ARG A 51 32.59 -16.16 3.77
C ARG A 51 33.41 -15.90 2.51
N LEU A 52 32.91 -15.09 1.60
CA LEU A 52 33.61 -14.69 0.37
C LEU A 52 34.88 -13.88 0.68
N LEU A 53 34.88 -13.04 1.71
CA LEU A 53 36.08 -12.34 2.20
C LEU A 53 37.14 -13.34 2.68
N VAL A 54 36.77 -14.28 3.54
CA VAL A 54 37.68 -15.33 4.02
C VAL A 54 38.21 -16.20 2.87
N ILE A 55 37.38 -16.51 1.87
CA ILE A 55 37.81 -17.26 0.68
C ILE A 55 38.82 -16.44 -0.12
N LYS A 56 38.53 -15.15 -0.39
CA LYS A 56 39.41 -14.26 -1.15
C LYS A 56 40.78 -14.13 -0.49
N ASP A 57 40.84 -14.04 0.83
CA ASP A 57 42.09 -13.94 1.59
C ASP A 57 42.95 -15.22 1.55
N ARG A 58 42.37 -16.37 1.19
CA ARG A 58 43.08 -17.65 1.05
C ARG A 58 43.62 -17.89 -0.36
N LEU A 59 43.16 -17.14 -1.36
CA LEU A 59 43.57 -17.27 -2.75
C LEU A 59 44.79 -16.39 -3.03
N ASN A 60 45.60 -16.76 -4.03
CA ASN A 60 46.69 -15.88 -4.44
C ASN A 60 46.13 -14.62 -5.12
N HIS A 61 46.91 -13.55 -5.13
CA HIS A 61 46.55 -12.32 -5.84
C HIS A 61 46.20 -12.61 -7.30
N GLY A 62 45.03 -12.14 -7.75
CA GLY A 62 44.54 -12.31 -9.13
C GLY A 62 43.69 -13.56 -9.38
N GLU A 63 43.67 -14.55 -8.48
CA GLU A 63 42.93 -15.81 -8.70
C GLU A 63 41.43 -15.69 -8.44
N PHE A 64 41.00 -14.70 -7.64
CA PHE A 64 39.62 -14.57 -7.18
C PHE A 64 38.59 -14.53 -8.31
N GLU A 65 38.92 -13.91 -9.44
CA GLU A 65 38.01 -13.82 -10.59
C GLU A 65 37.76 -15.19 -11.22
N SER A 66 38.82 -15.90 -11.58
CA SER A 66 38.72 -17.27 -12.12
C SER A 66 38.06 -18.25 -11.14
N TRP A 67 38.27 -18.05 -9.84
CA TRP A 67 37.62 -18.85 -8.81
C TRP A 67 36.11 -18.61 -8.78
N CYS A 68 35.67 -17.34 -8.82
CA CYS A 68 34.24 -17.00 -8.88
C CYS A 68 33.55 -17.67 -10.06
N GLU A 69 34.15 -17.60 -11.25
CA GLU A 69 33.58 -18.16 -12.48
C GLU A 69 33.44 -19.68 -12.45
N SER A 70 34.31 -20.38 -11.72
CA SER A 70 34.35 -21.84 -11.67
C SER A 70 33.61 -22.46 -10.48
N HIS A 71 33.37 -21.70 -9.40
CA HIS A 71 32.85 -22.24 -8.14
C HIS A 71 31.55 -21.60 -7.67
N LEU A 72 31.10 -20.48 -8.25
CA LEU A 72 29.86 -19.81 -7.84
C LEU A 72 28.78 -19.97 -8.92
N ASP A 73 27.54 -20.19 -8.47
CA ASP A 73 26.35 -20.19 -9.33
C ASP A 73 25.88 -18.78 -9.71
N PHE A 74 26.66 -17.76 -9.37
CA PHE A 74 26.34 -16.35 -9.57
C PHE A 74 27.58 -15.54 -9.91
N SER A 75 27.38 -14.35 -10.47
CA SER A 75 28.47 -13.53 -10.99
C SER A 75 29.40 -13.01 -9.89
N LYS A 76 30.68 -12.83 -10.25
CA LYS A 76 31.68 -12.10 -9.46
C LYS A 76 31.14 -10.77 -8.93
N ARG A 77 30.41 -10.01 -9.75
CA ARG A 77 29.77 -8.76 -9.34
C ARG A 77 28.84 -8.94 -8.13
N LYS A 78 28.00 -9.98 -8.12
CA LYS A 78 27.12 -10.27 -6.98
C LYS A 78 27.94 -10.66 -5.74
N ALA A 79 29.02 -11.44 -5.92
CA ALA A 79 29.94 -11.78 -4.84
C ALA A 79 30.58 -10.52 -4.22
N GLU A 80 31.10 -9.61 -5.04
CA GLU A 80 31.70 -8.35 -4.60
C GLU A 80 30.69 -7.44 -3.89
N MET A 81 29.45 -7.38 -4.36
CA MET A 81 28.38 -6.64 -3.68
C MET A 81 28.08 -7.22 -2.30
N MET A 82 28.00 -8.54 -2.15
CA MET A 82 27.81 -9.20 -0.84
C MET A 82 28.99 -8.94 0.10
N MET A 83 30.22 -9.01 -0.40
CA MET A 83 31.43 -8.69 0.38
C MET A 83 31.45 -7.23 0.81
N SER A 84 31.06 -6.31 -0.06
CA SER A 84 30.92 -4.88 0.28
C SER A 84 29.87 -4.68 1.35
N LEU A 85 28.71 -5.34 1.23
CA LEU A 85 27.65 -5.29 2.23
C LEU A 85 28.16 -5.76 3.60
N ALA A 86 28.86 -6.90 3.63
CA ALA A 86 29.45 -7.44 4.86
C ALA A 86 30.36 -6.44 5.56
N LYS A 87 31.29 -5.81 4.83
CA LYS A 87 32.18 -4.78 5.39
C LYS A 87 31.41 -3.60 5.97
N ARG A 88 30.41 -3.10 5.23
CA ARG A 88 29.60 -1.95 5.64
C ARG A 88 28.74 -2.27 6.87
N CYS A 89 28.25 -3.49 7.02
CA CYS A 89 27.54 -3.90 8.23
C CYS A 89 28.43 -3.89 9.48
N GLU A 90 29.74 -4.10 9.35
CA GLU A 90 30.71 -4.10 10.45
C GLU A 90 31.24 -2.68 10.79
N GLU A 91 31.08 -1.72 9.88
CA GLU A 91 31.45 -0.32 10.09
C GLU A 91 30.44 0.37 11.03
N GLU A 92 30.86 0.72 12.26
CA GLU A 92 29.99 1.30 13.30
C GLU A 92 29.16 2.51 12.80
N ASN A 93 29.80 3.40 12.03
CA ASN A 93 29.17 4.61 11.51
C ASN A 93 28.50 4.45 10.14
N SER A 94 28.41 3.23 9.60
CA SER A 94 27.73 3.01 8.33
C SER A 94 26.21 2.96 8.50
N LEU A 95 25.48 3.43 7.50
CA LEU A 95 24.05 3.22 7.35
C LEU A 95 23.68 1.72 7.43
N PHE A 96 24.51 0.84 6.88
CA PHE A 96 24.23 -0.60 6.80
C PHE A 96 24.43 -1.35 8.12
N SER A 97 25.04 -0.74 9.14
CA SER A 97 25.13 -1.33 10.48
C SER A 97 23.76 -1.38 11.19
N LYS A 98 22.81 -0.54 10.76
CA LYS A 98 21.44 -0.48 11.27
C LYS A 98 20.51 -1.35 10.43
N THR A 99 20.61 -2.67 10.56
CA THR A 99 19.83 -3.61 9.72
C THR A 99 18.31 -3.38 9.77
N GLN A 100 17.77 -2.93 10.91
CA GLN A 100 16.36 -2.57 11.07
C GLN A 100 15.89 -1.47 10.11
N THR A 101 16.78 -0.60 9.65
CA THR A 101 16.48 0.47 8.68
C THR A 101 16.09 -0.08 7.30
N PHE A 102 16.34 -1.37 7.04
CA PHE A 102 16.07 -2.00 5.75
C PHE A 102 14.99 -3.09 5.84
N ALA A 103 14.20 -3.08 6.93
CA ALA A 103 13.31 -4.18 7.28
C ALA A 103 12.22 -4.49 6.28
N ASP A 104 11.75 -3.46 5.61
CA ASP A 104 10.71 -3.43 4.59
C ASP A 104 11.29 -3.41 3.16
N LEU A 105 12.61 -3.41 3.02
CA LEU A 105 13.26 -3.27 1.72
C LEU A 105 13.64 -4.62 1.12
N SER A 106 13.27 -4.82 -0.15
CA SER A 106 13.81 -5.93 -0.93
C SER A 106 15.34 -5.83 -1.06
N ILE A 107 16.01 -6.98 -1.16
CA ILE A 107 17.47 -7.06 -1.33
C ILE A 107 17.98 -6.21 -2.52
N SER A 108 17.17 -6.05 -3.57
CA SER A 108 17.54 -5.24 -4.73
C SER A 108 17.59 -3.74 -4.40
N LYS A 109 16.71 -3.25 -3.52
CA LYS A 109 16.74 -1.87 -3.01
C LYS A 109 17.96 -1.65 -2.11
N VAL A 110 18.23 -2.59 -1.20
CA VAL A 110 19.44 -2.57 -0.34
C VAL A 110 20.70 -2.49 -1.18
N PHE A 111 20.79 -3.29 -2.25
CA PHE A 111 21.91 -3.27 -3.17
C PHE A 111 22.01 -1.99 -4.02
N ALA A 112 20.89 -1.34 -4.34
CA ALA A 112 20.91 -0.04 -4.99
C ALA A 112 21.48 1.04 -4.06
N LEU A 113 21.04 1.07 -2.80
CA LEU A 113 21.56 1.95 -1.75
C LEU A 113 23.04 1.69 -1.49
N LEU A 114 23.47 0.42 -1.43
CA LEU A 114 24.87 0.04 -1.20
C LEU A 114 25.82 0.52 -2.30
N ALA A 115 25.33 0.60 -3.54
CA ALA A 115 26.10 1.11 -4.66
C ALA A 115 26.21 2.64 -4.68
N ALA A 116 25.40 3.34 -3.89
CA ALA A 116 25.44 4.79 -3.77
C ALA A 116 26.55 5.24 -2.79
N PRO A 117 27.08 6.48 -2.94
CA PRO A 117 27.86 7.10 -1.89
C PRO A 117 27.08 7.14 -0.57
N GLU A 118 27.76 6.95 0.56
CA GLU A 118 27.09 6.85 1.88
C GLU A 118 26.18 8.04 2.18
N GLU A 119 26.66 9.27 1.92
CA GLU A 119 25.87 10.50 2.08
C GLU A 119 24.55 10.45 1.32
N VAL A 120 24.60 10.00 0.07
CA VAL A 120 23.43 9.92 -0.80
C VAL A 120 22.48 8.83 -0.30
N ALA A 121 23.01 7.66 0.08
CA ALA A 121 22.19 6.58 0.61
C ALA A 121 21.46 6.98 1.90
N VAL A 122 22.15 7.69 2.81
CA VAL A 122 21.55 8.24 4.04
C VAL A 122 20.46 9.24 3.70
N GLU A 123 20.74 10.17 2.77
CA GLU A 123 19.78 11.21 2.39
C GLU A 123 18.51 10.63 1.73
N VAL A 124 18.66 9.58 0.93
CA VAL A 124 17.52 8.86 0.32
C VAL A 124 16.67 8.20 1.41
N VAL A 125 17.29 7.55 2.40
CA VAL A 125 16.59 6.88 3.52
C VAL A 125 15.89 7.86 4.44
N GLU A 126 16.46 9.03 4.71
CA GLU A 126 15.88 9.99 5.64
C GLU A 126 14.69 10.76 5.05
N ASN A 127 14.69 11.00 3.74
CA ASN A 127 13.74 11.94 3.13
C ASN A 127 12.62 11.28 2.33
N ASN A 128 12.73 9.97 2.04
CA ASN A 128 11.79 9.27 1.18
C ASN A 128 11.24 8.02 1.86
N ASP A 129 9.98 7.70 1.57
CA ASP A 129 9.44 6.38 1.86
C ASP A 129 9.92 5.38 0.81
N ILE A 130 11.11 4.82 1.03
CA ILE A 130 11.75 3.91 0.07
C ILE A 130 10.98 2.58 -0.06
N SER A 131 10.13 2.25 0.92
CA SER A 131 9.35 1.01 0.93
C SER A 131 8.36 0.97 -0.25
N GLU A 132 7.78 2.11 -0.58
CA GLU A 132 6.80 2.29 -1.67
C GLU A 132 7.45 2.50 -3.06
N MET A 133 8.71 2.93 -3.10
CA MET A 133 9.40 3.18 -4.38
C MET A 133 9.68 1.87 -5.14
N THR A 134 9.57 1.88 -6.47
CA THR A 134 10.15 0.81 -7.28
C THR A 134 11.68 0.90 -7.26
N VAL A 135 12.36 -0.20 -7.59
CA VAL A 135 13.84 -0.20 -7.72
C VAL A 135 14.32 0.79 -8.79
N ARG A 136 13.48 1.10 -9.79
CA ARG A 136 13.82 2.08 -10.84
C ARG A 136 13.77 3.50 -10.30
N GLU A 137 12.67 3.87 -9.66
CA GLU A 137 12.50 5.19 -9.04
C GLU A 137 13.56 5.44 -7.97
N LEU A 138 13.88 4.43 -7.15
CA LEU A 138 14.97 4.52 -6.19
C LEU A 138 16.32 4.84 -6.84
N LYS A 139 16.62 4.25 -8.00
CA LYS A 139 17.86 4.53 -8.74
C LYS A 139 17.87 5.91 -9.38
N GLU A 140 16.72 6.39 -9.85
CA GLU A 140 16.55 7.75 -10.37
C GLU A 140 16.79 8.77 -9.25
N GLU A 141 16.18 8.58 -8.08
CA GLU A 141 16.38 9.42 -6.89
C GLU A 141 17.84 9.44 -6.41
N ILE A 142 18.48 8.26 -6.33
CA ILE A 142 19.92 8.17 -6.02
C ILE A 142 20.75 8.95 -7.03
N ALA A 143 20.41 8.90 -8.32
CA ALA A 143 21.14 9.60 -9.36
C ALA A 143 20.97 11.13 -9.24
N ASP A 144 19.75 11.59 -8.96
CA ASP A 144 19.43 13.00 -8.78
C ASP A 144 20.15 13.57 -7.56
N LEU A 145 20.05 12.93 -6.40
CA LEU A 145 20.75 13.36 -5.19
C LEU A 145 22.27 13.27 -5.33
N LYS A 146 22.78 12.27 -6.05
CA LYS A 146 24.21 12.21 -6.38
C LYS A 146 24.64 13.38 -7.25
N SER A 147 23.81 13.81 -8.20
CA SER A 147 24.09 14.96 -9.07
C SER A 147 24.08 16.29 -8.28
N GLN A 148 23.15 16.43 -7.33
CA GLN A 148 23.07 17.59 -6.45
C GLN A 148 24.28 17.65 -5.50
N ASN A 149 24.77 16.49 -5.06
CA ASN A 149 25.92 16.36 -4.17
C ASN A 149 27.24 16.05 -4.91
N THR A 150 27.34 16.35 -6.21
CA THR A 150 28.49 15.93 -7.05
C THR A 150 29.83 16.32 -6.44
N GLU A 151 29.98 17.57 -5.99
CA GLU A 151 31.24 18.07 -5.43
C GLU A 151 31.63 17.34 -4.13
N ILE A 152 30.65 17.04 -3.26
CA ILE A 152 30.88 16.24 -2.04
C ILE A 152 31.33 14.82 -2.38
N VAL A 153 30.70 14.21 -3.40
CA VAL A 153 31.01 12.85 -3.85
C VAL A 153 32.41 12.77 -4.48
N GLU A 154 32.77 13.75 -5.31
CA GLU A 154 34.09 13.84 -5.93
C GLU A 154 35.21 14.06 -4.91
N LEU A 155 35.03 15.00 -3.98
CA LEU A 155 36.01 15.27 -2.93
C LEU A 155 36.28 14.03 -2.06
N LYS A 156 35.23 13.29 -1.69
CA LYS A 156 35.38 12.03 -0.94
C LYS A 156 36.07 10.93 -1.71
N SER A 157 35.73 10.78 -2.98
CA SER A 157 36.37 9.79 -3.84
C SER A 157 37.87 10.08 -3.95
N ARG A 158 38.23 11.35 -4.15
CA ARG A 158 39.62 11.79 -4.22
C ARG A 158 40.39 11.61 -2.91
N ILE A 159 39.79 11.93 -1.77
CA ILE A 159 40.41 11.69 -0.45
C ILE A 159 40.70 10.20 -0.25
N LYS A 160 39.72 9.34 -0.59
CA LYS A 160 39.86 7.88 -0.46
C LYS A 160 40.96 7.31 -1.35
N GLU A 161 41.04 7.78 -2.61
CA GLU A 161 42.13 7.41 -3.52
C GLU A 161 43.50 7.80 -2.94
N LEU A 162 43.65 9.04 -2.45
CA LEU A 162 44.90 9.50 -1.84
C LEU A 162 45.28 8.71 -0.59
N GLU A 163 44.30 8.34 0.24
CA GLU A 163 44.52 7.49 1.42
C GLU A 163 44.94 6.05 1.04
N GLN A 164 44.41 5.51 -0.06
CA GLN A 164 44.81 4.20 -0.58
C GLN A 164 46.21 4.23 -1.18
N GLU A 165 46.52 5.24 -1.99
CA GLU A 165 47.85 5.42 -2.57
C GLU A 165 48.91 5.67 -1.48
N LYS A 166 48.53 6.28 -0.33
CA LYS A 166 49.41 6.43 0.85
C LYS A 166 49.75 5.08 1.49
N ALA A 167 48.83 4.12 1.44
CA ALA A 167 49.02 2.79 2.03
C ALA A 167 49.92 1.88 1.18
N GLU A 168 50.32 2.29 -0.02
CA GLU A 168 51.22 1.53 -0.88
C GLU A 168 52.69 1.58 -0.38
N PRO A 169 53.35 0.42 -0.24
CA PRO A 169 54.75 0.36 0.20
C PRO A 169 55.69 0.89 -0.90
N GLY A 170 56.56 1.84 -0.54
CA GLY A 170 57.60 2.40 -1.45
C GLY A 170 57.54 3.91 -1.66
N THR A 171 56.52 4.59 -1.13
CA THR A 171 56.35 6.05 -1.23
C THR A 171 57.38 6.81 -0.39
N SER A 172 58.00 7.85 -0.95
CA SER A 172 59.01 8.66 -0.26
C SER A 172 58.39 9.50 0.88
N SER A 173 59.15 9.79 1.93
CA SER A 173 58.72 10.64 3.07
C SER A 173 58.20 12.02 2.61
N ASP A 174 58.86 12.62 1.62
CA ASP A 174 58.46 13.94 1.08
C ASP A 174 57.15 13.87 0.27
N GLU A 175 56.86 12.73 -0.36
CA GLU A 175 55.61 12.51 -1.10
C GLU A 175 54.45 12.23 -0.14
N LEU A 176 54.72 11.48 0.94
CA LEU A 176 53.76 11.25 2.03
C LEU A 176 53.35 12.58 2.68
N GLU A 177 54.29 13.48 2.98
CA GLU A 177 53.98 14.79 3.55
C GLU A 177 53.15 15.68 2.60
N LYS A 178 53.45 15.66 1.29
CA LYS A 178 52.65 16.39 0.29
C LYS A 178 51.23 15.86 0.21
N ARG A 179 51.06 14.53 0.22
CA ARG A 179 49.75 13.89 0.21
C ARG A 179 48.96 14.15 1.47
N ASP A 180 49.62 14.18 2.63
CA ASP A 180 48.95 14.53 3.88
C ASP A 180 48.43 15.97 3.89
N LYS A 181 49.19 16.92 3.33
CA LYS A 181 48.71 18.29 3.16
C LYS A 181 47.53 18.38 2.19
N GLU A 182 47.60 17.68 1.06
CA GLU A 182 46.51 17.63 0.07
C GLU A 182 45.24 17.02 0.69
N ILE A 183 45.36 15.93 1.44
CA ILE A 183 44.24 15.29 2.15
C ILE A 183 43.60 16.25 3.16
N GLU A 184 44.40 16.97 3.95
CA GLU A 184 43.87 17.93 4.93
C GLU A 184 43.15 19.12 4.25
N GLU A 185 43.69 19.65 3.16
CA GLU A 185 43.03 20.71 2.38
C GLU A 185 41.70 20.22 1.78
N LEU A 186 41.68 19.00 1.23
CA LEU A 186 40.46 18.39 0.68
C LEU A 186 39.44 18.10 1.78
N LYS A 187 39.86 17.67 2.97
CA LYS A 187 38.98 17.48 4.13
C LYS A 187 38.36 18.80 4.59
N GLU A 188 39.11 19.91 4.57
CA GLU A 188 38.56 21.22 4.89
C GLU A 188 37.52 21.68 3.86
N LYS A 189 37.80 21.49 2.56
CA LYS A 189 36.84 21.77 1.48
C LYS A 189 35.58 20.91 1.62
N LEU A 190 35.74 19.61 1.87
CA LEU A 190 34.63 18.69 2.09
C LEU A 190 33.76 19.13 3.27
N LYS A 191 34.36 19.59 4.38
CA LYS A 191 33.60 20.11 5.51
C LYS A 191 32.75 21.33 5.14
N LYS A 192 33.33 22.30 4.40
CA LYS A 192 32.61 23.49 3.94
C LYS A 192 31.44 23.13 3.02
N GLU A 193 31.65 22.20 2.09
CA GLU A 193 30.61 21.80 1.15
C GLU A 193 29.47 21.02 1.84
N LYS A 194 29.80 20.15 2.81
CA LYS A 194 28.81 19.50 3.67
C LYS A 194 27.98 20.51 4.49
N GLU A 195 28.60 21.56 5.01
CA GLU A 195 27.88 22.62 5.74
C GLU A 195 26.93 23.40 4.83
N LYS A 196 27.34 23.72 3.59
CA LYS A 196 26.46 24.37 2.60
C LYS A 196 25.28 23.48 2.21
N ALA A 197 25.52 22.21 1.89
CA ALA A 197 24.47 21.26 1.56
C ALA A 197 23.44 21.13 2.70
N LYS A 198 23.92 21.06 3.96
CA LYS A 198 23.04 21.03 5.14
C LYS A 198 22.20 22.30 5.30
N GLN A 199 22.77 23.48 5.02
CA GLN A 199 22.02 24.74 5.06
C GLN A 199 20.96 24.82 3.95
N ILE A 200 21.28 24.33 2.75
CA ILE A 200 20.32 24.26 1.63
C ILE A 200 19.17 23.30 1.99
N LYS A 201 19.49 22.10 2.49
CA LYS A 201 18.49 21.12 2.94
C LYS A 201 17.56 21.69 4.01
N SER A 202 18.11 22.33 5.04
CA SER A 202 17.32 22.95 6.12
C SER A 202 16.35 24.03 5.61
N LYS A 203 16.73 24.81 4.60
CA LYS A 203 15.85 25.82 4.01
C LYS A 203 14.73 25.18 3.18
N ASN A 204 15.06 24.16 2.40
CA ASN A 204 14.07 23.43 1.62
C ASN A 204 13.06 22.71 2.53
N ASP A 205 13.50 22.08 3.62
CA ASP A 205 12.61 21.42 4.59
C ASP A 205 11.62 22.41 5.24
N GLU A 206 12.08 23.63 5.55
CA GLU A 206 11.21 24.70 6.06
C GLU A 206 10.17 25.16 5.03
N GLU A 207 10.58 25.32 3.76
CA GLU A 207 9.69 25.68 2.66
C GLU A 207 8.65 24.59 2.37
N VAL A 208 9.07 23.32 2.33
CA VAL A 208 8.19 22.16 2.15
C VAL A 208 7.21 22.04 3.31
N LYS A 209 7.67 22.19 4.55
CA LYS A 209 6.80 22.16 5.73
C LYS A 209 5.74 23.26 5.69
N LYS A 210 6.13 24.46 5.24
CA LYS A 210 5.19 25.56 5.05
C LYS A 210 4.16 25.25 3.96
N ALA A 211 4.58 24.73 2.81
CA ALA A 211 3.69 24.33 1.72
C ALA A 211 2.74 23.19 2.13
N LEU A 212 3.22 22.23 2.92
CA LEU A 212 2.42 21.11 3.43
C LEU A 212 1.35 21.58 4.43
N GLU A 213 1.70 22.52 5.31
CA GLU A 213 0.75 23.12 6.24
C GLU A 213 -0.31 23.97 5.50
N GLU A 214 0.11 24.75 4.49
CA GLU A 214 -0.82 25.50 3.63
C GLU A 214 -1.78 24.56 2.88
N ALA A 215 -1.27 23.46 2.32
CA ALA A 215 -2.09 22.44 1.65
C ALA A 215 -3.06 21.73 2.61
N ARG A 216 -2.62 21.45 3.85
CA ARG A 216 -3.45 20.83 4.88
C ARG A 216 -4.59 21.75 5.32
N VAL A 217 -4.31 23.03 5.53
CA VAL A 217 -5.34 24.03 5.88
C VAL A 217 -6.39 24.16 4.78
N GLU A 218 -5.98 24.15 3.50
CA GLU A 218 -6.92 24.19 2.39
C GLU A 218 -7.76 22.90 2.29
N LEU A 219 -7.15 21.74 2.53
CA LEU A 219 -7.86 20.46 2.55
C LEU A 219 -8.90 20.41 3.68
N ASP A 220 -8.54 20.82 4.89
CA ASP A 220 -9.45 20.86 6.04
C ASP A 220 -10.65 21.79 5.77
N ARG A 221 -10.40 22.93 5.12
CA ARG A 221 -11.44 23.88 4.70
C ARG A 221 -12.38 23.27 3.67
N GLU A 222 -11.87 22.50 2.72
CA GLU A 222 -12.69 21.85 1.69
C GLU A 222 -13.53 20.70 2.26
N VAL A 223 -12.96 19.92 3.19
CA VAL A 223 -13.69 18.90 3.95
C VAL A 223 -14.82 19.52 4.77
N GLU A 224 -14.57 20.65 5.44
CA GLU A 224 -15.61 21.34 6.23
C GLU A 224 -16.77 21.83 5.35
N LYS A 225 -16.48 22.39 4.17
CA LYS A 225 -17.52 22.78 3.19
C LYS A 225 -18.31 21.56 2.70
N ALA A 226 -17.64 20.46 2.39
CA ALA A 226 -18.29 19.23 1.92
C ALA A 226 -19.22 18.65 2.99
N VAL A 227 -18.78 18.60 4.25
CA VAL A 227 -19.58 18.15 5.40
C VAL A 227 -20.78 19.08 5.62
N ALA A 228 -20.60 20.40 5.57
CA ALA A 228 -21.69 21.36 5.70
C ALA A 228 -22.74 21.18 4.60
N THR A 229 -22.30 20.97 3.35
CA THR A 229 -23.18 20.72 2.20
C THR A 229 -23.96 19.42 2.36
N ALA A 230 -23.27 18.33 2.74
CA ALA A 230 -23.91 17.03 2.99
C ALA A 230 -24.94 17.11 4.14
N LYS A 231 -24.64 17.86 5.20
CA LYS A 231 -25.57 18.05 6.34
C LYS A 231 -26.83 18.81 5.92
N VAL A 232 -26.71 19.81 5.05
CA VAL A 232 -27.86 20.56 4.50
C VAL A 232 -28.71 19.66 3.60
N GLN A 233 -28.08 18.85 2.74
CA GLN A 233 -28.77 17.89 1.88
C GLN A 233 -29.51 16.82 2.69
N ALA A 234 -28.85 16.20 3.66
CA ALA A 234 -29.46 15.21 4.55
C ALA A 234 -30.63 15.79 5.36
N LYS A 235 -30.53 17.05 5.82
CA LYS A 235 -31.64 17.73 6.50
C LYS A 235 -32.82 17.98 5.55
N ALA A 236 -32.57 18.37 4.30
CA ALA A 236 -33.60 18.59 3.31
C ALA A 236 -34.31 17.28 2.90
N GLU A 237 -33.58 16.18 2.77
CA GLU A 237 -34.14 14.85 2.52
C GLU A 237 -34.97 14.35 3.71
N ASN A 238 -34.45 14.46 4.93
CA ASN A 238 -35.18 14.08 6.14
C ASN A 238 -36.50 14.85 6.30
N MET A 239 -36.51 16.16 6.02
CA MET A 239 -37.74 16.97 6.04
C MET A 239 -38.76 16.51 5.00
N LYS A 240 -38.33 16.11 3.80
CA LYS A 240 -39.24 15.56 2.76
C LYS A 240 -39.84 14.23 3.19
N THR A 241 -39.02 13.31 3.70
CA THR A 241 -39.51 12.02 4.22
C THR A 241 -40.44 12.19 5.41
N GLU A 242 -40.20 13.15 6.30
CA GLU A 242 -41.09 13.39 7.44
C GLU A 242 -42.43 14.01 7.01
N GLU A 243 -42.43 14.85 5.98
CA GLU A 243 -43.67 15.37 5.38
C GLU A 243 -44.48 14.26 4.68
N GLU A 244 -43.82 13.35 3.96
CA GLU A 244 -44.45 12.17 3.34
C GLU A 244 -44.99 11.19 4.39
N LEU A 245 -44.21 10.93 5.45
CA LEU A 245 -44.60 10.06 6.56
C LEU A 245 -45.79 10.64 7.34
N SER A 246 -45.83 11.97 7.51
CA SER A 246 -46.96 12.69 8.12
C SER A 246 -48.23 12.56 7.28
N LYS A 247 -48.12 12.72 5.95
CA LYS A 247 -49.24 12.51 5.02
C LYS A 247 -49.75 11.07 5.08
N ALA A 248 -48.85 10.09 5.06
CA ALA A 248 -49.21 8.67 5.16
C ALA A 248 -49.88 8.34 6.51
N ARG A 249 -49.38 8.90 7.63
CA ARG A 249 -49.99 8.73 8.96
C ARG A 249 -51.38 9.35 9.05
N ALA A 250 -51.58 10.55 8.51
CA ALA A 250 -52.88 11.21 8.47
C ALA A 250 -53.89 10.40 7.62
N GLU A 251 -53.44 9.78 6.54
CA GLU A 251 -54.27 8.91 5.71
C GLU A 251 -54.64 7.60 6.43
N VAL A 252 -53.68 6.97 7.11
CA VAL A 252 -53.95 5.80 7.97
C VAL A 252 -54.90 6.15 9.12
N GLU A 253 -54.74 7.30 9.76
CA GLU A 253 -55.64 7.76 10.83
C GLU A 253 -57.04 8.07 10.30
N LYS A 254 -57.16 8.65 9.09
CA LYS A 254 -58.44 8.86 8.42
C LYS A 254 -59.12 7.53 8.06
N LEU A 255 -58.37 6.56 7.57
CA LEU A 255 -58.87 5.20 7.30
C LEU A 255 -59.31 4.51 8.59
N ASN A 256 -58.51 4.61 9.66
CA ASN A 256 -58.83 4.04 10.97
C ASN A 256 -60.01 4.73 11.66
N ALA A 257 -60.15 6.05 11.52
CA ALA A 257 -61.30 6.81 12.02
C ALA A 257 -62.58 6.47 11.24
N ALA A 258 -62.49 6.23 9.94
CA ALA A 258 -63.60 5.73 9.13
C ALA A 258 -64.01 4.28 9.49
N VAL A 259 -63.06 3.48 9.96
CA VAL A 259 -63.32 2.14 10.52
C VAL A 259 -63.92 2.24 11.93
N ALA A 260 -63.44 3.17 12.76
CA ALA A 260 -63.90 3.39 14.14
C ALA A 260 -65.25 4.14 14.24
N SER A 261 -65.63 4.91 13.22
CA SER A 261 -66.93 5.63 13.19
C SER A 261 -68.13 4.71 12.96
N GLY A 262 -67.93 3.40 12.78
CA GLY A 262 -68.99 2.41 12.85
C GLY A 262 -69.98 2.43 11.68
N GLU A 263 -69.64 3.04 10.54
CA GLU A 263 -70.46 2.92 9.35
C GLU A 263 -70.14 1.63 8.61
N VAL A 264 -70.91 0.57 8.91
CA VAL A 264 -70.88 -0.74 8.22
C VAL A 264 -70.81 -0.59 6.68
N LEU A 265 -71.46 0.45 6.13
CA LEU A 265 -71.46 0.79 4.71
C LEU A 265 -70.08 1.20 4.16
N THR A 266 -69.25 1.87 4.96
CA THR A 266 -67.93 2.34 4.53
C THR A 266 -66.90 1.21 4.56
N ALA A 267 -66.92 0.37 5.61
CA ALA A 267 -66.14 -0.87 5.64
C ALA A 267 -66.56 -1.84 4.51
N PHE A 268 -67.86 -1.96 4.24
CA PHE A 268 -68.38 -2.75 3.13
C PHE A 268 -67.89 -2.22 1.76
N ARG A 269 -67.91 -0.91 1.52
CA ARG A 269 -67.40 -0.30 0.27
C ARG A 269 -65.91 -0.59 0.04
N ILE A 270 -65.08 -0.53 1.08
CA ILE A 270 -63.66 -0.87 0.97
C ILE A 270 -63.49 -2.35 0.58
N ASN A 271 -64.23 -3.25 1.25
CA ASN A 271 -64.15 -4.68 0.95
C ASN A 271 -64.67 -5.01 -0.47
N VAL A 272 -65.71 -4.32 -0.95
CA VAL A 272 -66.19 -4.46 -2.34
C VAL A 272 -65.13 -3.99 -3.34
N ASN A 273 -64.48 -2.86 -3.09
CA ASN A 273 -63.39 -2.39 -3.96
C ASN A 273 -62.21 -3.37 -3.98
N ASN A 274 -61.81 -3.89 -2.82
CA ASN A 274 -60.73 -4.88 -2.74
C ASN A 274 -61.08 -6.17 -3.48
N LEU A 275 -62.33 -6.65 -3.35
CA LEU A 275 -62.82 -7.82 -4.07
C LEU A 275 -62.77 -7.60 -5.59
N GLN A 276 -63.17 -6.41 -6.06
CA GLN A 276 -63.12 -6.07 -7.48
C GLN A 276 -61.69 -5.95 -8.00
N THR A 277 -60.78 -5.33 -7.25
CA THR A 277 -59.35 -5.26 -7.59
C THR A 277 -58.73 -6.66 -7.69
N THR A 278 -58.95 -7.50 -6.68
CA THR A 278 -58.42 -8.87 -6.64
C THR A 278 -58.94 -9.70 -7.81
N PHE A 279 -60.24 -9.58 -8.14
CA PHE A 279 -60.82 -10.28 -9.27
C PHE A 279 -60.19 -9.86 -10.61
N ASN A 280 -59.96 -8.56 -10.81
CA ASN A 280 -59.31 -8.05 -12.01
C ASN A 280 -57.87 -8.55 -12.14
N GLU A 281 -57.13 -8.64 -11.04
CA GLU A 281 -55.79 -9.23 -11.01
C GLU A 281 -55.82 -10.71 -11.39
N CYS A 282 -56.77 -11.48 -10.87
CA CYS A 282 -56.96 -12.88 -11.28
C CYS A 282 -57.26 -12.99 -12.79
N MET A 283 -58.10 -12.12 -13.34
CA MET A 283 -58.40 -12.10 -14.79
C MET A 283 -57.18 -11.73 -15.63
N ASN A 284 -56.35 -10.79 -15.16
CA ASN A 284 -55.10 -10.43 -15.81
C ASN A 284 -54.12 -11.61 -15.79
N GLN A 285 -53.96 -12.28 -14.66
CA GLN A 285 -53.11 -13.48 -14.54
C GLN A 285 -53.60 -14.60 -15.47
N LEU A 286 -54.91 -14.85 -15.53
CA LEU A 286 -55.48 -15.83 -16.46
C LEU A 286 -55.15 -15.54 -17.93
N SER A 287 -55.07 -14.27 -18.32
CA SER A 287 -54.71 -13.87 -19.69
C SER A 287 -53.26 -14.19 -20.06
N GLN A 288 -52.41 -14.43 -19.05
CA GLN A 288 -50.99 -14.74 -19.20
C GLN A 288 -50.71 -16.25 -19.11
N MET A 289 -51.73 -17.09 -18.88
CA MET A 289 -51.59 -18.55 -18.75
C MET A 289 -51.86 -19.28 -20.07
N ASP A 290 -51.43 -20.55 -20.16
CA ASP A 290 -51.79 -21.41 -21.28
C ASP A 290 -53.29 -21.75 -21.27
N LYS A 291 -53.83 -22.14 -22.43
CA LYS A 291 -55.27 -22.35 -22.64
C LYS A 291 -55.87 -23.41 -21.71
N GLU A 292 -55.12 -24.45 -21.35
CA GLU A 292 -55.61 -25.54 -20.51
C GLU A 292 -55.68 -25.11 -19.04
N SER A 293 -54.61 -24.48 -18.55
CA SER A 293 -54.56 -23.93 -17.19
C SER A 293 -55.57 -22.80 -16.99
N ALA A 294 -55.68 -21.88 -17.95
CA ALA A 294 -56.61 -20.76 -17.89
C ALA A 294 -58.06 -21.25 -17.77
N GLU A 295 -58.45 -22.27 -18.54
CA GLU A 295 -59.83 -22.77 -18.52
C GLU A 295 -60.17 -23.51 -17.22
N LYS A 296 -59.18 -24.21 -16.64
CA LYS A 296 -59.31 -24.85 -15.32
C LYS A 296 -59.49 -23.83 -14.20
N PHE A 297 -58.64 -22.79 -14.13
CA PHE A 297 -58.73 -21.77 -13.08
C PHE A 297 -59.92 -20.83 -13.27
N LYS A 298 -60.33 -20.57 -14.51
CA LYS A 298 -61.59 -19.89 -14.82
C LYS A 298 -62.79 -20.70 -14.35
N GLY A 299 -62.76 -22.03 -14.50
CA GLY A 299 -63.75 -22.94 -13.91
C GLY A 299 -63.81 -22.85 -12.38
N ALA A 300 -62.67 -22.77 -11.71
CA ALA A 300 -62.59 -22.60 -10.25
C ALA A 300 -63.14 -21.24 -9.80
N LEU A 301 -62.75 -20.14 -10.45
CA LEU A 301 -63.28 -18.80 -10.17
C LEU A 301 -64.79 -18.74 -10.40
N LYS A 302 -65.29 -19.35 -11.49
CA LYS A 302 -66.72 -19.42 -11.78
C LYS A 302 -67.46 -20.16 -10.67
N LYS A 303 -66.90 -21.25 -10.15
CA LYS A 303 -67.50 -22.00 -9.03
C LYS A 303 -67.58 -21.15 -7.77
N ILE A 304 -66.50 -20.44 -7.41
CA ILE A 304 -66.48 -19.54 -6.26
C ILE A 304 -67.55 -18.46 -6.42
N LEU A 305 -67.55 -17.73 -7.55
CA LEU A 305 -68.53 -16.67 -7.81
C LEU A 305 -69.97 -17.18 -7.80
N THR A 306 -70.22 -18.40 -8.27
CA THR A 306 -71.57 -18.99 -8.23
C THR A 306 -72.00 -19.23 -6.78
N THR A 307 -71.14 -19.81 -5.95
CA THR A 307 -71.40 -20.01 -4.51
C THR A 307 -71.63 -18.68 -3.78
N GLU A 308 -70.82 -17.67 -4.05
CA GLU A 308 -70.98 -16.35 -3.43
C GLU A 308 -72.30 -15.69 -3.87
N LEU A 309 -72.66 -15.80 -5.15
CA LEU A 309 -73.91 -15.25 -5.69
C LEU A 309 -75.15 -15.95 -5.13
N GLU A 310 -75.10 -17.26 -4.93
CA GLU A 310 -76.13 -18.02 -4.21
C GLU A 310 -76.24 -17.57 -2.75
N THR A 311 -75.11 -17.26 -2.10
CA THR A 311 -75.08 -16.78 -0.72
C THR A 311 -75.67 -15.37 -0.58
N LEU A 312 -75.45 -14.50 -1.57
CA LEU A 312 -76.07 -13.17 -1.65
C LEU A 312 -77.58 -13.22 -1.97
N SER A 313 -78.07 -14.33 -2.54
CA SER A 313 -79.47 -14.50 -2.95
C SER A 313 -80.35 -15.17 -1.87
N LYS A 314 -79.77 -15.53 -0.72
CA LYS A 314 -80.46 -16.08 0.46
C LYS A 314 -80.81 -14.98 1.45
#